data_AF-A0A1F8DKF2-F1
#
_entry.id   AF-A0A1F8DKF2-F1
#
_cell.length_a   1.000
_cell.length_b   1.000
_cell.length_c   1.000
_cell.angle_alpha   90.00
_cell.angle_beta   90.00
_cell.angle_gamma   90.00
#
_symmetry.space_group_name_H-M   'P 1'
#
loop_
_entity.id
_entity.type
_entity.pdbx_description
1 polymer ?
#
loop_
_entity_poly.entity_id
_entity_poly.type
_entity_poly.pdbx_seq_one_letter_code
_entity_poly.pdbx_strand_id
1 'polypeptide(L)'
;MHYLGRQDFSRIFEIVYKHYTGRESAPDYFSEEEGLRKLEGVLEGVKMDRFYPDFYDKVAYLLIQINTHYFSNGNKRLALVCVLAFILINNYEIFSFSKDKYKAKLEELFPKFRDFHDYEDFLPEEFGYYNLSIVVADNKKYTDSFEELKTRIKSFFQFSVNKKSP
;
A
#
# COMPACT_ATOMS: atom_id res chain seq x y z
N MET A 1 -10.41 8.21 -13.75
CA MET A 1 -9.42 7.79 -12.74
C MET A 1 -8.04 8.06 -13.33
N HIS A 2 -7.14 8.63 -12.55
CA HIS A 2 -5.74 8.83 -12.91
C HIS A 2 -4.92 7.62 -12.46
N TYR A 3 -3.93 7.23 -13.26
CA TYR A 3 -3.10 6.05 -13.03
C TYR A 3 -1.64 6.45 -12.98
N LEU A 4 -0.88 5.79 -12.10
CA LEU A 4 0.57 5.87 -12.08
C LEU A 4 1.14 5.12 -13.29
N GLY A 5 2.27 5.60 -13.80
CA GLY A 5 3.03 4.93 -14.85
C GLY A 5 4.53 5.09 -14.64
N ARG A 6 5.31 4.62 -15.61
CA ARG A 6 6.78 4.64 -15.56
C ARG A 6 7.35 6.05 -15.36
N GLN A 7 6.66 7.08 -15.88
CA GLN A 7 7.03 8.48 -15.70
C GLN A 7 7.06 8.92 -14.21
N ASP A 8 6.34 8.23 -13.34
CA ASP A 8 6.23 8.57 -11.91
C ASP A 8 7.31 7.92 -11.05
N PHE A 9 8.08 6.96 -11.60
CA PHE A 9 9.04 6.13 -10.84
C PHE A 9 10.09 6.97 -10.12
N SER A 10 10.69 7.94 -10.81
CA SER A 10 11.73 8.78 -10.21
C SER A 10 11.23 9.47 -8.95
N ARG A 11 10.01 10.02 -8.97
CA ARG A 11 9.42 10.71 -7.82
C ARG A 11 9.03 9.74 -6.71
N ILE A 12 8.45 8.60 -7.07
CA ILE A 12 8.06 7.56 -6.10
C ILE A 12 9.29 7.04 -5.36
N PHE A 13 10.35 6.67 -6.09
CA PHE A 13 11.58 6.14 -5.50
C PHE A 13 12.28 7.19 -4.65
N GLU A 14 12.33 8.45 -5.09
CA GLU A 14 12.86 9.57 -4.29
C GLU A 14 12.14 9.69 -2.93
N ILE A 15 10.80 9.57 -2.91
CA ILE A 15 10.03 9.61 -1.66
C ILE A 15 10.39 8.41 -0.77
N VAL A 16 10.50 7.20 -1.33
CA VAL A 16 10.95 6.02 -0.58
C VAL A 16 12.32 6.25 0.04
N TYR A 17 13.28 6.73 -0.75
CA TYR A 17 14.64 7.01 -0.27
C TYR A 17 14.63 8.05 0.84
N LYS A 18 13.96 9.18 0.63
CA LYS A 18 13.95 10.29 1.56
C LYS A 18 13.28 9.97 2.89
N HIS A 19 12.19 9.22 2.89
CA HIS A 19 11.35 9.05 4.08
C HIS A 19 11.44 7.67 4.73
N TYR A 20 11.87 6.64 3.99
CA TYR A 20 11.76 5.25 4.44
C TYR A 20 13.06 4.44 4.37
N THR A 21 14.20 5.07 4.07
CA THR A 21 15.52 4.41 4.10
C THR A 21 16.40 4.74 5.30
N GLY A 22 15.94 5.63 6.21
CA GLY A 22 16.67 5.92 7.44
C GLY A 22 16.77 4.74 8.41
N ARG A 23 15.93 3.70 8.26
CA ARG A 23 15.86 2.53 9.15
C ARG A 23 16.22 1.21 8.48
N GLU A 24 15.84 1.04 7.22
CA GLU A 24 16.12 -0.13 6.43
C GLU A 24 16.62 0.32 5.05
N SER A 25 17.64 -0.35 4.49
CA SER A 25 18.08 -0.03 3.14
C SER A 25 16.96 -0.29 2.11
N ALA A 26 17.02 0.44 1.01
CA ALA A 26 16.32 0.10 -0.23
C ALA A 26 17.38 0.01 -1.34
N PRO A 27 17.18 -0.85 -2.35
CA PRO A 27 18.11 -0.91 -3.46
C PRO A 27 18.03 0.37 -4.30
N ASP A 28 19.00 0.54 -5.19
CA ASP A 28 18.76 1.37 -6.38
C ASP A 28 17.73 0.64 -7.26
N TYR A 29 16.48 1.08 -7.18
CA TYR A 29 15.36 0.46 -7.89
C TYR A 29 15.57 0.51 -9.40
N PHE A 30 16.29 1.52 -9.92
CA PHE A 30 16.59 1.63 -11.34
C PHE A 30 17.61 0.59 -11.82
N SER A 31 18.40 0.02 -10.92
CA SER A 31 19.35 -1.05 -11.24
C SER A 31 18.72 -2.44 -11.32
N GLU A 32 17.47 -2.61 -10.87
CA GLU A 32 16.76 -3.90 -10.80
C GLU A 32 15.70 -4.03 -11.92
N GLU A 33 16.15 -4.28 -13.15
CA GLU A 33 15.30 -4.29 -14.35
C GLU A 33 14.05 -5.20 -14.25
N GLU A 34 14.21 -6.39 -13.66
CA GLU A 34 13.10 -7.32 -13.49
C GLU A 34 12.05 -6.78 -12.51
N GLY A 35 12.49 -6.09 -11.44
CA GLY A 35 11.60 -5.44 -10.49
C GLY A 35 10.82 -4.30 -11.15
N LEU A 36 11.48 -3.49 -11.98
CA LEU A 36 10.85 -2.43 -12.78
C LEU A 36 9.79 -2.99 -13.72
N ARG A 37 10.10 -4.06 -14.46
CA ARG A 37 9.17 -4.70 -15.40
C ARG A 37 7.93 -5.25 -14.69
N LYS A 38 8.11 -5.85 -13.50
CA LYS A 38 6.99 -6.33 -12.67
C LYS A 38 6.14 -5.17 -12.16
N LEU A 39 6.75 -4.11 -11.66
CA LEU A 39 6.04 -2.92 -11.19
C LEU A 39 5.21 -2.29 -12.33
N GLU A 40 5.80 -2.11 -13.51
CA GLU A 40 5.11 -1.62 -14.70
C GLU A 40 3.92 -2.51 -15.09
N GLY A 41 4.10 -3.84 -15.06
CA GLY A 41 3.03 -4.80 -15.31
C GLY A 41 1.86 -4.68 -14.34
N VAL A 42 2.13 -4.44 -13.05
CA VAL A 42 1.07 -4.20 -12.05
C VAL A 42 0.34 -2.88 -12.29
N LEU A 43 1.08 -1.81 -12.64
CA LEU A 43 0.48 -0.51 -12.94
C LEU A 43 -0.37 -0.53 -14.22
N GLU A 44 -0.09 -1.43 -15.17
CA GLU A 44 -0.99 -1.70 -16.29
C GLU A 44 -2.17 -2.58 -15.87
N GLY A 45 -1.93 -3.62 -15.07
CA GLY A 45 -2.96 -4.56 -14.61
C GLY A 45 -4.09 -3.91 -13.81
N VAL A 46 -3.79 -2.90 -12.99
CA VAL A 46 -4.81 -2.18 -12.19
C VAL A 46 -5.88 -1.49 -13.05
N LYS A 47 -5.58 -1.20 -14.32
CA LYS A 47 -6.51 -0.55 -15.26
C LYS A 47 -7.63 -1.48 -15.74
N MET A 48 -7.55 -2.79 -15.45
CA MET A 48 -8.54 -3.77 -15.88
C MET A 48 -9.83 -3.69 -15.04
N ASP A 49 -10.75 -2.82 -15.44
CA ASP A 49 -12.02 -2.56 -14.73
C ASP A 49 -12.90 -3.80 -14.53
N ARG A 50 -12.78 -4.82 -15.40
CA ARG A 50 -13.45 -6.12 -15.20
C ARG A 50 -13.07 -6.78 -13.87
N PHE A 51 -11.83 -6.63 -13.44
CA PHE A 51 -11.30 -7.25 -12.22
C PHE A 51 -11.26 -6.28 -11.04
N TYR A 52 -11.09 -4.99 -11.31
CA TYR A 52 -10.98 -3.94 -10.30
C TYR A 52 -11.92 -2.78 -10.66
N PRO A 53 -13.24 -2.94 -10.43
CA PRO A 53 -14.25 -2.03 -10.96
C PRO A 53 -14.30 -0.68 -10.25
N ASP A 54 -13.91 -0.62 -8.97
CA ASP A 54 -13.92 0.62 -8.20
C ASP A 54 -12.53 1.05 -7.68
N PHE A 55 -12.47 2.26 -7.14
CA PHE A 55 -11.24 2.83 -6.58
C PHE A 55 -10.63 1.96 -5.46
N TYR A 56 -11.47 1.42 -4.58
CA TYR A 56 -11.04 0.64 -3.43
C TYR A 56 -10.51 -0.73 -3.86
N ASP A 57 -11.10 -1.35 -4.89
CA ASP A 57 -10.56 -2.57 -5.50
C ASP A 57 -9.17 -2.33 -6.09
N LYS A 58 -8.99 -1.22 -6.79
CA LYS A 58 -7.74 -0.87 -7.45
C LYS A 58 -6.62 -0.56 -6.46
N VAL A 59 -6.90 0.23 -5.42
CA VAL A 59 -5.89 0.53 -4.39
C VAL A 59 -5.53 -0.71 -3.55
N ALA A 60 -6.51 -1.58 -3.27
CA ALA A 60 -6.25 -2.87 -2.62
C ALA A 60 -5.36 -3.76 -3.49
N TYR A 61 -5.64 -3.85 -4.79
CA TYR A 61 -4.81 -4.58 -5.74
C TYR A 61 -3.37 -4.07 -5.78
N LEU A 62 -3.17 -2.76 -5.88
CA LEU A 62 -1.83 -2.15 -5.89
C LEU A 62 -1.04 -2.47 -4.63
N LEU A 63 -1.67 -2.33 -3.46
CA LEU A 63 -1.03 -2.66 -2.18
C LEU A 63 -0.58 -4.12 -2.14
N ILE A 64 -1.45 -5.05 -2.54
CA ILE A 64 -1.17 -6.48 -2.49
C ILE A 64 -0.06 -6.84 -3.47
N GLN A 65 -0.18 -6.44 -4.73
CA GLN A 65 0.74 -6.87 -5.78
C GLN A 65 2.14 -6.28 -5.58
N ILE A 66 2.26 -4.97 -5.36
CA ILE A 66 3.59 -4.33 -5.23
C ILE A 66 4.39 -4.88 -4.03
N ASN A 67 3.69 -5.41 -3.03
CA ASN A 67 4.31 -6.01 -1.86
C ASN A 67 4.86 -7.45 -2.12
N THR A 68 4.63 -8.05 -3.30
CA THR A 68 5.07 -9.43 -3.63
C THR A 68 6.55 -9.57 -4.03
N HIS A 69 7.45 -8.87 -3.33
CA HIS A 69 8.91 -9.00 -3.45
C HIS A 69 9.47 -8.86 -4.88
N TYR A 70 9.09 -7.82 -5.61
CA TYR A 70 9.62 -7.52 -6.95
C TYR A 70 11.08 -7.12 -6.95
N PHE A 71 11.46 -6.39 -5.90
CA PHE A 71 12.81 -5.90 -5.67
C PHE A 71 13.50 -6.66 -4.54
N SER A 72 14.82 -6.57 -4.47
CA SER A 72 15.62 -7.21 -3.41
C SER A 72 15.24 -6.73 -2.00
N ASN A 73 14.83 -5.47 -1.85
CA ASN A 73 14.33 -4.91 -0.60
C ASN A 73 13.34 -3.75 -0.84
N GLY A 74 12.67 -3.29 0.22
CA GLY A 74 11.85 -2.08 0.22
C GLY A 74 10.47 -2.20 -0.43
N ASN A 75 10.04 -3.39 -0.85
CA ASN A 75 8.72 -3.61 -1.49
C ASN A 75 7.53 -3.12 -0.65
N LYS A 76 7.56 -3.33 0.68
CA LYS A 76 6.52 -2.83 1.60
C LYS A 76 6.39 -1.30 1.58
N ARG A 77 7.55 -0.62 1.56
CA ARG A 77 7.67 0.84 1.55
C ARG A 77 7.28 1.40 0.18
N LEU A 78 7.69 0.73 -0.89
CA LEU A 78 7.28 1.07 -2.24
C LEU A 78 5.76 0.92 -2.43
N ALA A 79 5.17 -0.19 -1.97
CA ALA A 79 3.72 -0.42 -2.03
C ALA A 79 2.95 0.68 -1.29
N LEU A 80 3.42 1.06 -0.09
CA LEU A 80 2.87 2.18 0.68
C LEU A 80 2.91 3.48 -0.12
N VAL A 81 4.08 3.88 -0.63
CA VAL A 81 4.22 5.14 -1.38
C VAL A 81 3.38 5.15 -2.66
N CYS A 82 3.34 4.05 -3.42
CA CYS A 82 2.49 3.93 -4.61
C CYS A 82 1.01 4.06 -4.28
N VAL A 83 0.54 3.45 -3.19
CA VAL A 83 -0.85 3.54 -2.74
C VAL A 83 -1.21 4.97 -2.32
N LEU A 84 -0.35 5.62 -1.53
CA LEU A 84 -0.55 7.01 -1.11
C LEU A 84 -0.58 7.94 -2.32
N ALA A 85 0.33 7.76 -3.27
CA ALA A 85 0.34 8.51 -4.52
C ALA A 85 -0.96 8.29 -5.33
N PHE A 86 -1.41 7.03 -5.44
CA PHE A 86 -2.65 6.69 -6.17
C PHE A 86 -3.91 7.32 -5.54
N ILE A 87 -3.97 7.39 -4.21
CA ILE A 87 -5.03 8.10 -3.46
C ILE A 87 -5.02 9.59 -3.85
N LEU A 88 -3.86 10.23 -3.75
CA LEU A 88 -3.72 11.67 -3.98
C LEU A 88 -4.05 12.09 -5.41
N ILE A 89 -3.53 11.39 -6.42
CA ILE A 89 -3.79 11.74 -7.84
C ILE A 89 -5.25 11.55 -8.24
N ASN A 90 -6.03 10.79 -7.47
CA ASN A 90 -7.45 10.55 -7.73
C ASN A 90 -8.39 11.45 -6.91
N ASN A 91 -7.84 12.48 -6.26
CA ASN A 91 -8.59 13.42 -5.42
C ASN A 91 -9.31 12.74 -4.25
N TYR A 92 -8.66 11.74 -3.65
CA TYR A 92 -9.05 11.17 -2.38
C TYR A 92 -8.16 11.73 -1.26
N GLU A 93 -8.68 11.68 -0.03
CA GLU A 93 -7.96 12.05 1.18
C GLU A 93 -8.03 10.95 2.21
N ILE A 94 -7.01 10.92 3.07
CA ILE A 94 -6.91 9.98 4.18
C ILE A 94 -7.55 10.65 5.39
N PHE A 95 -8.42 9.92 6.08
CA PHE A 95 -8.98 10.38 7.33
C PHE A 95 -7.91 10.48 8.41
N SER A 96 -7.85 11.63 9.09
CA SER A 96 -6.97 11.84 10.24
C SER A 96 -7.53 11.16 11.50
N PHE A 97 -7.40 9.84 11.59
CA PHE A 97 -7.74 9.08 12.79
C PHE A 97 -6.56 8.99 13.78
N SER A 98 -6.81 8.57 15.02
CA SER A 98 -5.74 8.24 15.97
C SER A 98 -5.10 6.88 15.66
N LYS A 99 -3.89 6.64 16.16
CA LYS A 99 -3.23 5.32 16.09
C LYS A 99 -4.11 4.21 16.67
N ASP A 100 -4.76 4.46 17.81
CA ASP A 100 -5.68 3.50 18.44
C ASP A 100 -6.85 3.13 17.53
N LYS A 101 -7.39 4.10 16.78
CA LYS A 101 -8.50 3.86 15.86
C LYS A 101 -8.06 3.04 14.64
N TYR A 102 -6.85 3.26 14.13
CA TYR A 102 -6.26 2.39 13.10
C TYR A 102 -5.96 0.99 13.63
N LYS A 103 -5.41 0.88 14.85
CA LYS A 103 -5.12 -0.39 15.52
C LYS A 103 -6.39 -1.21 15.69
N ALA A 104 -7.44 -0.63 16.25
CA ALA A 104 -8.73 -1.29 16.43
C ALA A 104 -9.30 -1.79 15.10
N LYS A 105 -9.19 -0.99 14.02
CA LYS A 105 -9.64 -1.42 12.69
C LYS A 105 -8.82 -2.58 12.13
N LEU A 106 -7.50 -2.57 12.34
CA LEU A 106 -6.63 -3.68 11.93
C LEU A 106 -6.92 -4.96 12.72
N GLU A 107 -7.17 -4.87 14.03
CA GLU A 107 -7.55 -6.03 14.85
C GLU A 107 -8.94 -6.58 14.45
N GLU A 108 -9.89 -5.71 14.12
CA GLU A 108 -11.21 -6.10 13.59
C GLU A 108 -11.07 -6.88 12.28
N LEU A 109 -10.28 -6.35 11.33
CA LEU A 109 -10.10 -6.94 10.01
C LEU A 109 -9.15 -8.16 10.04
N PHE A 110 -8.21 -8.21 10.96
CA PHE A 110 -7.20 -9.26 11.07
C PHE A 110 -7.03 -9.69 12.54
N PRO A 111 -7.96 -10.49 13.10
CA PRO A 111 -7.95 -10.83 14.54
C PRO A 111 -6.71 -11.57 15.04
N LYS A 112 -5.99 -12.23 14.12
CA LYS A 112 -4.72 -12.94 14.39
C LYS A 112 -3.50 -12.01 14.38
N PHE A 113 -3.62 -10.76 13.92
CA PHE A 113 -2.53 -9.78 13.87
C PHE A 113 -2.41 -9.05 15.21
N ARG A 114 -1.27 -9.24 15.89
CA ARG A 114 -1.01 -8.67 17.23
C ARG A 114 0.31 -7.92 17.34
N ASP A 115 1.24 -8.14 16.41
CA ASP A 115 2.58 -7.57 16.42
C ASP A 115 2.58 -6.24 15.67
N PHE A 116 2.11 -5.18 16.34
CA PHE A 116 2.08 -3.84 15.77
C PHE A 116 3.44 -3.17 15.83
N HIS A 117 3.86 -2.59 14.72
CA HIS A 117 5.07 -1.78 14.61
C HIS A 117 4.67 -0.31 14.73
N ASP A 118 5.14 0.35 15.79
CA ASP A 118 4.94 1.78 16.01
C ASP A 118 6.29 2.45 16.26
N TYR A 119 6.65 3.39 15.40
CA TYR A 119 7.86 4.20 15.57
C TYR A 119 7.47 5.58 16.12
N GLU A 120 8.35 6.20 16.90
CA GLU A 120 8.06 7.45 17.60
C GLU A 120 7.61 8.59 16.67
N ASP A 121 8.11 8.61 15.44
CA ASP A 121 7.84 9.62 14.41
C ASP A 121 6.67 9.27 13.47
N PHE A 122 6.05 8.10 13.62
CA PHE A 122 4.92 7.73 12.78
C PHE A 122 3.73 8.65 13.02
N LEU A 123 3.25 9.28 11.95
CA LEU A 123 1.90 9.82 11.89
C LEU A 123 0.88 8.67 12.05
N PRO A 124 -0.33 8.95 12.55
CA PRO A 124 -1.34 7.91 12.74
C PRO A 124 -1.68 7.10 11.49
N GLU A 125 -1.77 7.74 10.33
CA GLU A 125 -1.97 7.11 9.04
C GLU A 125 -0.78 6.23 8.65
N GLU A 126 0.45 6.69 8.82
CA GLU A 126 1.66 5.91 8.54
C GLU A 126 1.68 4.64 9.39
N PHE A 127 1.32 4.74 10.67
CA PHE A 127 1.12 3.58 11.53
C PHE A 127 0.09 2.60 10.94
N GLY A 128 -1.09 3.09 10.53
CA GLY A 128 -2.15 2.24 9.96
C GLY A 128 -1.72 1.53 8.67
N TYR A 129 -1.21 2.28 7.69
CA TYR A 129 -0.85 1.72 6.39
C TYR A 129 0.43 0.88 6.44
N TYR A 130 1.41 1.21 7.28
CA TYR A 130 2.62 0.39 7.43
C TYR A 130 2.29 -0.98 8.02
N ASN A 131 1.47 -1.03 9.07
CA ASN A 131 1.03 -2.29 9.66
C ASN A 131 0.15 -3.10 8.69
N LEU A 132 -0.69 -2.45 7.89
CA LEU A 132 -1.40 -3.13 6.81
C LEU A 132 -0.44 -3.75 5.79
N SER A 133 0.64 -3.05 5.41
CA SER A 133 1.68 -3.60 4.53
C SER A 133 2.41 -4.82 5.12
N ILE A 134 2.55 -4.90 6.45
CA ILE A 134 3.08 -6.09 7.12
C ILE A 134 2.11 -7.26 7.00
N VAL A 135 0.82 -7.04 7.29
CA VAL A 135 -0.23 -8.05 7.13
C VAL A 135 -0.28 -8.59 5.71
N VAL A 136 -0.14 -7.73 4.70
CA VAL A 136 -0.10 -8.12 3.29
C VAL A 136 1.10 -8.99 2.96
N ALA A 137 2.30 -8.62 3.45
CA ALA A 137 3.52 -9.40 3.21
C ALA A 137 3.40 -10.81 3.80
N ASP A 138 2.76 -10.92 4.98
CA ASP A 138 2.58 -12.16 5.73
C ASP A 138 1.15 -12.73 5.59
N ASN A 139 0.47 -12.47 4.47
CA ASN A 139 -0.97 -12.73 4.31
C ASN A 139 -1.42 -14.16 4.67
N LYS A 140 -0.60 -15.18 4.40
CA LYS A 140 -0.89 -16.58 4.73
C LYS A 140 -1.08 -16.83 6.23
N LYS A 141 -0.58 -15.95 7.10
CA LYS A 141 -0.78 -16.02 8.56
C LYS A 141 -2.14 -15.46 9.00
N TYR A 142 -2.69 -14.52 8.24
CA TYR A 142 -3.80 -13.66 8.68
C TYR A 142 -5.12 -13.89 7.93
N THR A 143 -5.07 -14.54 6.77
CA THR A 143 -6.22 -14.83 5.91
C THR A 143 -6.12 -16.23 5.31
N ASP A 144 -7.27 -16.87 5.09
CA ASP A 144 -7.35 -18.24 4.58
C ASP A 144 -7.38 -18.27 3.04
N SER A 145 -7.72 -17.14 2.40
CA SER A 145 -7.75 -17.02 0.93
C SER A 145 -7.34 -15.63 0.44
N PHE A 146 -6.94 -15.57 -0.84
CA PHE A 146 -6.63 -14.31 -1.52
C PHE A 146 -7.86 -13.39 -1.66
N GLU A 147 -9.05 -13.95 -1.85
CA GLU A 147 -10.30 -13.18 -1.93
C GLU A 147 -10.64 -12.52 -0.58
N GLU A 148 -10.42 -13.24 0.51
CA GLU A 148 -10.61 -12.70 1.86
C GLU A 148 -9.62 -11.56 2.15
N LEU A 149 -8.35 -11.73 1.78
CA LEU A 149 -7.32 -10.69 1.88
C LEU A 149 -7.75 -9.43 1.13
N LYS A 150 -8.14 -9.56 -0.15
CA LYS A 150 -8.63 -8.43 -0.96
C LYS A 150 -9.81 -7.74 -0.29
N THR A 151 -10.79 -8.51 0.19
CA THR A 151 -12.00 -7.98 0.83
C THR A 151 -11.66 -7.17 2.08
N ARG A 152 -10.79 -7.69 2.96
CA ARG A 152 -10.40 -7.01 4.20
C ARG A 152 -9.59 -5.74 3.92
N ILE A 153 -8.68 -5.78 2.95
CA ILE A 153 -7.89 -4.60 2.55
C ILE A 153 -8.79 -3.54 1.93
N LYS A 154 -9.74 -3.92 1.06
CA LYS A 154 -10.75 -3.02 0.52
C LYS A 154 -11.51 -2.32 1.64
N SER A 155 -11.99 -3.08 2.64
CA SER A 155 -12.67 -2.54 3.81
C SER A 155 -11.80 -1.58 4.63
N PHE A 156 -10.48 -1.82 4.71
CA PHE A 156 -9.56 -0.87 5.35
C PHE A 156 -9.50 0.46 4.59
N PHE A 157 -9.41 0.43 3.27
CA PHE A 157 -9.38 1.66 2.47
C PHE A 157 -10.72 2.40 2.49
N GLN A 158 -11.84 1.70 2.45
CA GLN A 158 -13.18 2.30 2.61
C GLN A 158 -13.34 2.99 3.96
N PHE A 159 -12.69 2.47 5.00
CA PHE A 159 -12.67 3.08 6.32
C PHE A 159 -11.76 4.31 6.40
N SER A 160 -10.58 4.25 5.78
CA SER A 160 -9.50 5.22 5.99
C SER A 160 -9.39 6.29 4.91
N VAL A 161 -10.10 6.16 3.80
CA VAL A 161 -9.98 7.04 2.64
C VAL A 161 -11.35 7.50 2.18
N ASN A 162 -11.49 8.79 1.84
CA ASN A 162 -12.71 9.35 1.28
C ASN A 162 -12.43 10.21 0.05
N LYS A 163 -13.41 10.34 -0.84
CA LYS A 163 -13.31 11.21 -2.00
C LYS A 163 -13.44 12.66 -1.52
N LYS A 164 -12.50 13.53 -1.90
CA LYS A 164 -12.62 14.96 -1.60
C LYS A 164 -13.86 15.51 -2.31
N SER A 165 -14.69 16.23 -1.56
CA SER A 165 -15.77 17.03 -2.16
C SER A 165 -15.13 18.10 -3.07
N PRO A 166 -15.70 18.35 -4.25
CA PRO A 166 -15.21 19.39 -5.17
C PRO A 166 -15.31 20.79 -4.57
#